data_AF-A0A7W8XV56-F1
#
_entry.id   AF-A0A7W8XV56-F1
#
_cell.length_a   1.000
_cell.length_b   1.000
_cell.length_c   1.000
_cell.angle_alpha   90.00
_cell.angle_beta   90.00
_cell.angle_gamma   90.00
#
_symmetry.space_group_name_H-M   'P 1'
#
loop_
_entity.id
_entity.type
_entity.pdbx_description
1 polymer ?
#
loop_
_entity_poly.entity_id
_entity_poly.type
_entity_poly.pdbx_seq_one_letter_code
_entity_poly.pdbx_strand_id
1 'polypeptide(L)'
;MRRIILLATIGLITCSCDQTSTSHTGSFSLKPIPGSITYGGQPRMKLTKSPIGSQVPHRFTDQWGDDVYETYIIQPDRSLRLVDRKIIERRF
;
A
#
# COMPACT_ATOMS: atom_id res chain seq x y z
N MET A 1 58.87 -23.83 -22.78
CA MET A 1 58.42 -22.44 -23.04
C MET A 1 56.95 -22.31 -22.64
N ARG A 2 56.69 -21.45 -21.62
CA ARG A 2 55.45 -20.69 -21.27
C ARG A 2 54.11 -21.23 -21.83
N ARG A 3 53.11 -21.57 -21.01
CA ARG A 3 52.07 -20.69 -20.42
C ARG A 3 51.24 -21.58 -19.44
N ILE A 4 51.07 -21.33 -18.13
CA ILE A 4 50.41 -20.23 -17.41
C ILE A 4 48.89 -20.13 -17.73
N ILE A 5 48.07 -20.42 -16.70
CA ILE A 5 46.77 -19.79 -16.30
C ILE A 5 45.48 -20.31 -16.99
N LEU A 6 44.31 -20.53 -16.34
CA LEU A 6 43.76 -20.17 -15.01
C LEU A 6 42.56 -21.09 -14.67
N LEU A 7 42.31 -21.31 -13.38
CA LEU A 7 41.01 -21.73 -12.84
C LEU A 7 39.93 -20.68 -13.15
N ALA A 8 38.72 -21.12 -13.50
CA ALA A 8 37.51 -20.30 -13.38
C ALA A 8 36.39 -21.14 -12.75
N THR A 9 36.31 -21.09 -11.42
CA THR A 9 35.15 -21.56 -10.65
C THR A 9 33.98 -20.61 -10.90
N ILE A 10 32.98 -21.08 -11.64
CA ILE A 10 31.74 -20.32 -11.88
C ILE A 10 30.92 -20.35 -10.59
N GLY A 11 30.94 -19.23 -9.86
CA GLY A 11 30.03 -19.01 -8.73
C GLY A 11 28.64 -18.67 -9.25
N LEU A 12 27.67 -19.59 -9.05
CA LEU A 12 26.26 -19.27 -9.23
C LEU A 12 25.81 -18.40 -8.05
N ILE A 13 25.70 -17.09 -8.28
CA ILE A 13 25.00 -16.17 -7.39
C ILE A 13 23.50 -16.34 -7.70
N THR A 14 22.82 -17.20 -6.96
CA THR A 14 21.35 -17.25 -6.99
C THR A 14 20.82 -16.14 -6.08
N CYS A 15 20.38 -15.04 -6.70
CA CYS A 15 19.60 -14.02 -6.02
C CYS A 15 18.19 -14.56 -5.80
N SER A 16 17.90 -15.08 -4.61
CA SER A 16 16.54 -15.40 -4.19
C SER A 16 15.83 -14.10 -3.83
N CYS A 17 14.99 -13.58 -4.72
CA CYS A 17 13.97 -12.63 -4.31
C CYS A 17 12.81 -13.40 -3.70
N ASP A 18 12.68 -13.36 -2.37
CA ASP A 18 11.49 -13.82 -1.66
C ASP A 18 10.28 -12.97 -2.10
N GLN A 19 9.54 -13.42 -3.10
CA GLN A 19 8.20 -12.94 -3.39
C GLN A 19 7.22 -13.73 -2.53
N THR A 20 7.07 -13.32 -1.27
CA THR A 20 5.96 -13.75 -0.43
C THR A 20 4.65 -13.24 -1.06
N SER A 21 4.11 -14.05 -1.98
CA SER A 21 2.82 -13.83 -2.60
C SER A 21 1.75 -14.25 -1.60
N THR A 22 1.42 -13.36 -0.67
CA THR A 22 0.32 -13.59 0.28
C THR A 22 -0.98 -13.72 -0.51
N SER A 23 -1.49 -14.95 -0.50
CA SER A 23 -2.80 -15.42 -0.97
C SER A 23 -3.88 -14.33 -0.98
N HIS A 24 -4.31 -13.94 -2.18
CA HIS A 24 -5.43 -13.03 -2.41
C HIS A 24 -6.74 -13.84 -2.30
N THR A 25 -7.22 -14.07 -1.09
CA THR A 25 -8.62 -14.43 -0.87
C THR A 25 -9.44 -13.17 -1.16
N GLY A 26 -10.00 -13.10 -2.37
CA GLY A 26 -10.54 -11.90 -3.01
C GLY A 26 -11.58 -11.14 -2.18
N SER A 27 -11.10 -10.21 -1.37
CA SER A 27 -11.80 -9.01 -0.99
C SER A 27 -11.15 -7.90 -1.81
N PHE A 28 -11.90 -7.30 -2.74
CA PHE A 28 -11.42 -6.16 -3.54
C PHE A 28 -11.19 -4.96 -2.61
N SER A 29 -10.04 -4.91 -1.95
CA SER A 29 -9.65 -3.79 -1.12
C SER A 29 -9.03 -2.73 -2.02
N LEU A 30 -9.59 -1.52 -2.00
CA LEU A 30 -8.98 -0.38 -2.68
C LEU A 30 -7.58 -0.15 -2.10
N LYS A 31 -6.61 0.07 -3.00
CA LYS A 31 -5.24 0.38 -2.60
C LYS A 31 -5.12 1.88 -2.27
N PRO A 32 -4.47 2.25 -1.15
CA PRO A 32 -4.22 3.66 -0.81
C PRO A 32 -3.39 4.37 -1.88
N ILE A 33 -3.62 5.67 -2.08
CA ILE A 33 -2.86 6.54 -2.99
C ILE A 33 -2.20 7.68 -2.21
N PRO A 34 -1.23 8.41 -2.78
CA PRO A 34 -0.67 9.58 -2.11
C PRO A 34 -1.78 10.52 -1.62
N GLY A 35 -1.80 10.79 -0.31
CA GLY A 35 -2.84 11.59 0.36
C GLY A 35 -3.90 10.78 1.12
N SER A 36 -4.06 9.48 0.85
CA SER A 36 -4.88 8.57 1.66
C SER A 36 -4.38 8.48 3.11
N ILE A 37 -5.27 8.28 4.09
CA ILE A 37 -4.89 8.12 5.51
C ILE A 37 -3.96 6.91 5.71
N THR A 38 -4.19 5.85 4.95
CA THR A 38 -3.43 4.60 5.05
C THR A 38 -2.26 4.53 4.06
N TYR A 39 -1.94 5.64 3.39
CA TYR A 39 -0.78 5.71 2.51
C TYR A 39 0.51 5.62 3.33
N GLY A 40 1.39 4.68 2.98
CA GLY A 40 2.62 4.42 3.74
C GLY A 40 2.43 3.61 5.03
N GLY A 41 1.20 3.15 5.32
CA GLY A 41 0.90 2.27 6.46
C GLY A 41 -0.34 2.70 7.24
N GLN A 42 -0.69 1.93 8.27
CA GLN A 42 -1.83 2.25 9.14
C GLN A 42 -1.46 3.34 10.15
N PRO A 43 -2.34 4.33 10.39
CA PRO A 43 -2.11 5.33 11.41
C PRO A 43 -2.03 4.66 12.78
N ARG A 44 -0.95 4.93 13.53
CA ARG A 44 -0.82 4.51 14.93
C ARG A 44 -1.67 5.35 15.89
N MET A 45 -2.26 6.42 15.37
CA MET A 45 -3.13 7.30 16.13
C MET A 45 -4.39 6.55 16.48
N LYS A 46 -4.58 6.40 17.78
CA LYS A 46 -5.70 5.71 18.38
C LYS A 46 -6.99 6.44 18.00
N LEU A 47 -7.74 5.94 17.01
CA LEU A 47 -9.17 6.26 16.77
C LEU A 47 -10.04 5.73 17.92
N THR A 48 -9.61 5.97 19.17
CA THR A 48 -10.06 5.24 20.35
C THR A 48 -11.45 5.66 20.80
N LYS A 49 -11.87 6.87 20.41
CA LYS A 49 -13.18 7.41 20.75
C LYS A 49 -14.29 6.93 19.81
N SER A 50 -13.95 6.52 18.59
CA SER A 50 -14.95 6.08 17.62
C SER A 50 -15.24 4.58 17.76
N PRO A 51 -16.52 4.16 17.72
CA PRO A 51 -16.89 2.75 17.70
C PRO A 51 -16.29 1.98 16.51
N ILE A 52 -16.07 0.67 16.67
CA ILE A 52 -15.75 -0.23 15.57
C ILE A 52 -16.91 -0.20 14.56
N GLY A 53 -16.59 -0.25 13.26
CA GLY A 53 -17.58 -0.12 12.19
C GLY A 53 -17.93 1.32 11.82
N SER A 54 -17.44 2.32 12.56
CA SER A 54 -17.66 3.73 12.22
C SER A 54 -17.03 4.10 10.89
N GLN A 55 -17.70 4.97 10.15
CA GLN A 55 -17.17 5.55 8.94
C GLN A 55 -16.26 6.74 9.27
N VAL A 56 -15.10 6.80 8.60
CA VAL A 56 -14.15 7.91 8.68
C VAL A 56 -14.02 8.48 7.27
N PRO A 57 -14.73 9.58 6.94
CA PRO A 57 -14.56 10.25 5.68
C PRO A 57 -13.24 11.02 5.66
N HIS A 58 -12.59 11.06 4.51
CA HIS A 58 -11.35 11.79 4.27
C HIS A 58 -11.40 12.46 2.91
N ARG A 59 -11.00 13.74 2.84
CA ARG A 59 -10.92 14.48 1.59
C ARG A 59 -9.52 15.05 1.44
N PHE A 60 -8.93 14.90 0.27
CA PHE A 60 -7.64 15.49 -0.07
C PHE A 60 -7.60 15.84 -1.56
N THR A 61 -6.63 16.66 -1.94
CA THR A 61 -6.27 16.89 -3.34
C THR A 61 -5.10 15.99 -3.68
N ASP A 62 -5.21 15.25 -4.78
CA ASP A 62 -4.14 14.35 -5.20
C ASP A 62 -3.00 15.10 -5.93
N GLN A 63 -2.03 14.33 -6.42
CA GLN A 63 -0.86 14.87 -7.12
C GLN A 63 -1.18 15.48 -8.49
N TRP A 64 -2.38 15.26 -9.05
CA TRP A 64 -2.83 15.81 -10.33
C TRP A 64 -3.74 17.03 -10.15
N GLY A 65 -4.13 17.36 -8.91
CA GLY A 65 -5.00 18.49 -8.60
C GLY A 65 -6.47 18.13 -8.49
N ASP A 66 -6.81 16.83 -8.56
CA ASP A 66 -8.17 16.33 -8.46
C ASP A 66 -8.60 16.20 -6.99
N ASP A 67 -9.90 16.39 -6.75
CA ASP A 67 -10.45 16.22 -5.41
C ASP A 67 -10.83 14.76 -5.17
N VAL A 68 -10.19 14.15 -4.17
CA VAL A 68 -10.42 12.76 -3.79
C VAL A 68 -11.18 12.70 -2.48
N TYR A 69 -12.23 11.88 -2.47
CA TYR A 69 -13.07 11.57 -1.30
C TYR A 69 -12.96 10.09 -1.00
N GLU A 70 -12.50 9.74 0.18
CA GLU A 70 -12.37 8.38 0.64
C GLU A 70 -13.23 8.13 1.87
N THR A 71 -13.83 6.94 1.93
CA THR A 71 -14.54 6.47 3.11
C THR A 71 -13.83 5.26 3.66
N TYR A 72 -13.51 5.33 4.95
CA TYR A 72 -12.88 4.24 5.68
C TYR A 72 -13.82 3.66 6.73
N ILE A 73 -13.66 2.38 7.05
CA ILE A 73 -14.32 1.73 8.19
C ILE A 73 -13.29 1.34 9.24
N ILE A 74 -13.53 1.73 10.48
CA ILE A 74 -12.74 1.31 11.64
C ILE A 74 -12.92 -0.20 11.85
N GLN A 75 -11.84 -0.95 11.68
CA GLN A 75 -11.80 -2.39 11.90
C GLN A 75 -11.71 -2.74 13.40
N PRO A 76 -11.95 -4.01 13.79
CA PRO A 76 -11.85 -4.43 15.20
C PRO A 76 -10.48 -4.20 15.83
N ASP A 77 -9.40 -4.26 15.05
CA ASP A 77 -8.02 -3.96 15.45
C ASP A 77 -7.71 -2.45 15.48
N ARG A 78 -8.72 -1.61 15.25
CA ARG A 78 -8.66 -0.15 15.11
C ARG A 78 -7.85 0.34 13.89
N SER A 79 -7.51 -0.55 12.96
CA SER A 79 -7.01 -0.15 11.65
C SER A 79 -8.14 0.47 10.82
N LEU A 80 -7.77 1.23 9.80
CA LEU A 80 -8.69 1.77 8.82
C LEU A 80 -8.68 0.89 7.56
N ARG A 81 -9.86 0.40 7.18
CA ARG A 81 -10.07 -0.25 5.88
C ARG A 81 -10.71 0.74 4.93
N LEU A 82 -10.06 1.01 3.81
CA LEU A 82 -10.62 1.81 2.73
C LEU A 82 -11.74 1.00 2.06
N VAL A 83 -12.96 1.55 2.07
CA VAL A 83 -14.15 0.86 1.52
C VAL A 83 -14.71 1.54 0.30
N ASP A 84 -14.45 2.84 0.14
CA ASP A 84 -14.92 3.61 -1.01
C ASP A 84 -13.96 4.74 -1.36
N ARG A 85 -13.87 5.07 -2.64
CA ARG A 85 -13.15 6.23 -3.16
C ARG A 85 -13.91 6.83 -4.33
N LYS A 86 -14.10 8.16 -4.30
CA LYS A 86 -14.56 8.98 -5.41
C LYS A 86 -13.50 10.00 -5.78
N ILE A 87 -13.19 10.08 -7.07
CA ILE A 87 -12.30 11.11 -7.64
C ILE A 87 -13.17 12.07 -8.42
N ILE A 88 -13.02 13.36 -8.16
CA ILE A 88 -13.69 14.44 -8.89
C ILE A 88 -12.61 15.20 -9.63
N GLU A 89 -12.55 14.96 -10.93
CA GLU A 89 -11.66 15.70 -11.83
C GLU A 89 -12.03 17.17 -11.82
N ARG A 90 -11.06 18.04 -11.53
CA ARG A 90 -11.30 19.49 -11.67
C ARG A 90 -11.10 19.86 -13.13
N ARG A 91 -12.20 19.91 -13.88
CA ARG A 91 -12.21 20.45 -15.23
C ARG A 91 -12.21 21.98 -15.16
N PHE A 92 -11.09 22.60 -15.55
CA PHE A 92 -10.94 24.05 -15.66
C PHE A 92 -11.46 24.56 -17.00
#